data_AF-M4RRQ3-F1
#
_entry.id   AF-M4RRQ3-F1
#
_cell.length_a   1.000
_cell.length_b   1.000
_cell.length_c   1.000
_cell.angle_alpha   90.00
_cell.angle_beta   90.00
_cell.angle_gamma   90.00
#
_symmetry.space_group_name_H-M   'P 1'
#
loop_
_entity.id
_entity.type
_entity.pdbx_description
1 polymer ?
#
loop_
_entity_poly.entity_id
_entity_poly.type
_entity_poly.pdbx_seq_one_letter_code
_entity_poly.pdbx_strand_id
1 'polypeptide(L)' 'MAVAWVLNNQAVTSAIIGASKVSQIEDCVAALNNLEFTQQELIHIDNILGK' A
#
# COMPACT_ATOMS: atom_id res chain seq x y z
N MET A 1 -0.08 4.50 2.36
CA MET A 1 1.16 3.73 2.07
C MET A 1 0.95 2.22 2.11
N ALA A 2 0.51 1.61 3.22
CA ALA A 2 0.39 0.15 3.30
C ALA A 2 -0.52 -0.47 2.21
N VAL A 3 -1.70 0.10 1.97
CA VAL A 3 -2.61 -0.34 0.89
C VAL A 3 -1.95 -0.21 -0.48
N ALA A 4 -1.27 0.92 -0.73
CA ALA A 4 -0.54 1.13 -1.97
C ALA A 4 0.60 0.13 -2.17
N TRP A 5 1.35 -0.19 -1.12
CA TRP A 5 2.43 -1.18 -1.15
C TRP A 5 1.92 -2.58 -1.50
N VAL A 6 0.76 -2.99 -0.96
CA VAL A 6 0.11 -4.26 -1.30
C VAL A 6 -0.32 -4.27 -2.77
N LEU A 7 -0.91 -3.19 -3.26
CA LEU A 7 -1.40 -3.07 -4.64
C LEU A 7 -0.30 -2.80 -5.68
N ASN A 8 0.90 -2.39 -5.26
CA ASN A 8 2.06 -2.23 -6.15
C ASN A 8 2.56 -3.57 -6.72
N ASN A 9 2.26 -4.69 -6.06
CA ASN A 9 2.61 -6.01 -6.57
C ASN A 9 1.63 -6.44 -7.67
N GLN A 10 2.11 -6.58 -8.91
CA GLN A 10 1.30 -7.01 -10.06
C GLN A 10 0.63 -8.39 -9.87
N ALA A 11 1.13 -9.25 -8.97
CA ALA A 11 0.50 -10.52 -8.65
C ALA A 11 -0.75 -10.36 -7.74
N VAL A 12 -0.96 -9.19 -7.14
CA VAL A 12 -2.07 -8.90 -6.23
C VAL A 12 -3.13 -8.06 -6.95
N THR A 13 -4.32 -8.63 -7.16
CA THR A 13 -5.42 -7.96 -7.87
C THR A 13 -6.22 -7.00 -6.98
N SER A 14 -6.30 -7.25 -5.67
CA SER A 14 -7.13 -6.47 -4.76
C SER A 14 -6.63 -6.51 -3.32
N ALA A 15 -6.96 -5.47 -2.54
CA ALA A 15 -6.73 -5.38 -1.12
C ALA A 15 -8.07 -5.24 -0.38
N ILE A 16 -8.35 -6.15 0.55
CA ILE A 16 -9.57 -6.13 1.37
C ILE A 16 -9.29 -5.31 2.63
N ILE A 17 -10.09 -4.27 2.85
CA ILE A 17 -9.96 -3.37 4.01
C ILE A 17 -11.16 -3.50 4.94
N GLY A 18 -10.91 -3.33 6.24
CA GLY A 18 -11.96 -3.07 7.23
C GLY A 18 -12.04 -1.58 7.53
N ALA A 19 -13.26 -1.03 7.63
CA ALA A 19 -13.47 0.37 7.99
C ALA A 19 -14.55 0.48 9.09
N SER A 20 -14.24 1.29 10.10
CA SER A 20 -15.12 1.66 11.22
C SER A 20 -15.73 3.06 11.05
N LYS A 21 -15.20 3.85 10.10
CA LYS A 21 -15.65 5.20 9.75
C LYS A 21 -15.41 5.47 8.26
N VAL A 22 -16.23 6.34 7.67
CA VAL A 22 -16.18 6.67 6.23
C VAL A 22 -14.82 7.23 5.82
N SER A 23 -14.19 8.06 6.64
CA SER A 23 -12.89 8.66 6.32
C SER A 23 -11.79 7.62 6.06
N GLN A 24 -11.87 6.43 6.68
CA GLN A 24 -10.91 5.34 6.43
C GLN A 24 -11.03 4.79 5.01
N ILE A 25 -12.24 4.81 4.45
CA ILE A 25 -12.49 4.40 3.07
C ILE A 25 -11.86 5.43 2.12
N GLU A 26 -12.09 6.72 2.38
CA GLU A 26 -11.49 7.83 1.62
C GLU A 26 -9.95 7.76 1.65
N ASP A 27 -9.35 7.51 2.82
CA ASP A 27 -7.90 7.34 2.97
C ASP A 27 -7.38 6.13 2.18
N CYS A 28 -8.12 5.02 2.16
CA CYS A 28 -7.72 3.83 1.41
C CYS A 28 -7.86 4.04 -0.10
N VAL A 29 -8.87 4.78 -0.56
CA VAL A 29 -9.03 5.15 -1.98
C VAL A 29 -7.92 6.12 -2.39
N ALA A 30 -7.57 7.07 -1.54
CA ALA A 30 -6.47 8.01 -1.79
C ALA A 30 -5.11 7.31 -1.95
N ALA A 31 -4.94 6.10 -1.43
CA ALA A 31 -3.73 5.29 -1.65
C ALA A 31 -3.50 4.93 -3.13
N LEU A 32 -4.54 4.91 -3.96
CA LEU A 32 -4.42 4.69 -5.40
C LEU A 32 -3.68 5.82 -6.14
N ASN A 33 -3.55 7.00 -5.52
CA ASN A 33 -2.83 8.13 -6.11
C ASN A 33 -1.31 7.96 -6.04
N ASN A 34 -0.79 7.00 -5.27
CA ASN A 34 0.64 6.76 -5.13
C ASN A 34 0.93 5.27 -5.00
N LEU A 35 0.72 4.54 -6.10
CA LEU A 35 0.95 3.10 -6.20
C LEU A 35 2.38 2.73 -6.55
N GLU A 36 3.13 3.64 -7.17
CA GLU A 36 4.49 3.37 -7.63
C GLU A 36 5.48 3.54 -6.49
N PHE A 37 6.35 2.54 -6.32
CA PHE A 37 7.48 2.61 -5.41
C PHE A 37 8.77 2.49 -6.21
N THR A 38 9.72 3.36 -5.92
CA THR A 38 11.08 3.21 -6.44
C THR A 38 11.75 1.99 -5.84
N GLN A 39 12.75 1.45 -6.55
CA GLN A 39 13.52 0.31 -6.05
C GLN A 39 14.21 0.63 -4.71
N GLN A 40 14.62 1.89 -4.51
CA GLN A 40 15.23 2.34 -3.25
C GLN A 40 14.24 2.30 -2.07
N GLU A 41 12.99 2.72 -2.29
CA GLU A 41 11.95 2.68 -1.27
C GLU A 41 11.60 1.23 -0.89
N LEU A 42 11.52 0.33 -1.88
CA LEU A 42 11.27 -1.09 -1.63
C LEU A 42 12.40 -1.72 -0.80
N ILE A 43 13.66 -1.48 -1.17
CA ILE A 43 14.82 -1.94 -0.39
C ILE A 43 14.79 -1.38 1.03
N HIS A 44 14.40 -0.12 1.19
CA HIS A 44 14.29 0.49 2.51
C HIS A 44 13.20 -0.17 3.36
N ILE A 45 12.04 -0.48 2.77
CA ILE A 45 10.96 -1.21 3.43
C ILE A 45 11.44 -2.61 3.85
N ASP A 46 12.13 -3.34 2.97
CA ASP A 46 12.64 -4.68 3.28
C ASP A 46 13.66 -4.65 4.43
N ASN A 47 14.57 -3.66 4.43
CA ASN A 47 15.52 -3.44 5.53
C ASN A 47 14.83 -3.14 6.87
N ILE A 48 13.75 -2.33 6.87
CA ILE A 48 12.98 -2.05 8.09
C ILE A 48 12.28 -3.31 8.61
N LEU A 49 11.75 -4.13 7.70
CA LEU A 49 11.05 -5.38 8.04
C LEU A 49 12.00 -6.53 8.42
N GLY A 50 13.32 -6.34 8.27
CA GLY A 50 14.34 -7.33 8.61
C GLY A 50 14.30 -8.56 7.71
N LYS A 51 13.93 -8.39 6.44
CA LYS A 51 13.95 -9.44 5.42
C LYS A 51 15.28 -9.50 4.66
#